data_AF-A0A7W0X8I7-F1
#
_entry.id   AF-A0A7W0X8I7-F1
#
_cell.length_a   1.000
_cell.length_b   1.000
_cell.length_c   1.000
_cell.angle_alpha   90.00
_cell.angle_beta   90.00
_cell.angle_gamma   90.00
#
_symmetry.space_group_name_H-M   'P 1'
#
loop_
_entity.id
_entity.type
_entity.pdbx_description
1 polymer ?
#
loop_
_entity_poly.entity_id
_entity_poly.type
_entity_poly.pdbx_seq_one_letter_code
_entity_poly.pdbx_strand_id
1 'polypeptide(L)'
;MAVLRDGGRPGPGPAGPQTGPRRGRPPAGLVRGLPALLRHRTGDRHRQHPSRCGTRPGSPVLRRARGGGQRSAGPGRARAASRPDDAAVPLSAQRVGPGPLRRRRGGGRGGPGGGHADEAGRRVVDGLSPDRGRAVALCRARPDRSVSHTAPTEGDPRDFDAAARLPGLVQGTAQAIRELGRRGAVVAVSGGVDSGVAAAIAARAVGPERVLLLRLPERDVGSASSDLGLQLARALGTPTEEEAITGALEALGCYRRRDEAIRTIFPDYESSWPHKLVRSPPTGGIIVFSLVVRRPDGTEDTRRMPPNAYRALLAATNMKQRVRKLLEYSWADRLGYAVIGTPNLLEFDQGFFVKGGDGLADVKPIARLYKSQVYELARELGLPEQIATRHPTTETFSLPQTQEEFFFGYPYDRMDVLVWGQGEGVPPAELSPRVGMAAAEIEVAYAEIERRRVATRYLHAAAMVPEP
;
A
#
# COMPACT_ATOMS: atom_id res chain seq x y z
N MET A 1 19.22 44.96 -51.54
CA MET A 1 19.78 44.05 -52.55
C MET A 1 18.78 42.91 -52.72
N ALA A 2 17.94 42.93 -53.75
CA ALA A 2 18.17 42.42 -55.13
C ALA A 2 17.63 40.95 -55.26
N VAL A 3 16.59 40.58 -56.06
CA VAL A 3 16.35 40.65 -57.55
C VAL A 3 16.97 39.41 -58.24
N LEU A 4 16.26 38.53 -58.98
CA LEU A 4 14.85 38.49 -59.48
C LEU A 4 14.28 37.05 -59.73
N ARG A 5 13.00 37.01 -60.20
CA ARG A 5 12.14 35.97 -60.85
C ARG A 5 12.81 34.92 -61.79
N ASP A 6 12.23 33.75 -62.09
CA ASP A 6 11.11 33.40 -63.03
C ASP A 6 10.77 31.87 -62.91
N GLY A 7 9.75 31.22 -63.51
CA GLY A 7 8.62 31.63 -64.38
C GLY A 7 8.14 30.47 -65.31
N GLY A 8 6.83 30.15 -65.35
CA GLY A 8 6.18 29.43 -66.48
C GLY A 8 5.87 27.91 -66.39
N ARG A 9 4.65 27.52 -66.83
CA ARG A 9 4.22 26.15 -67.22
C ARG A 9 3.92 26.10 -68.74
N PRO A 10 3.75 24.93 -69.39
CA PRO A 10 2.38 24.39 -69.62
C PRO A 10 2.25 22.84 -69.56
N GLY A 11 1.01 22.32 -69.65
CA GLY A 11 0.67 20.88 -69.80
C GLY A 11 0.63 20.40 -71.28
N PRO A 12 0.04 19.22 -71.65
CA PRO A 12 -1.14 18.55 -71.07
C PRO A 12 -1.02 17.01 -70.82
N GLY A 13 -2.13 16.30 -70.52
CA GLY A 13 -2.22 14.84 -70.24
C GLY A 13 -2.22 13.90 -71.47
N PRO A 14 -2.70 12.62 -71.41
CA PRO A 14 -3.91 12.15 -70.70
C PRO A 14 -3.91 10.70 -70.09
N ALA A 15 -5.09 10.25 -69.65
CA ALA A 15 -5.61 8.87 -69.51
C ALA A 15 -5.22 7.95 -68.32
N GLY A 16 -6.25 7.30 -67.72
CA GLY A 16 -6.16 6.08 -66.90
C GLY A 16 -6.55 4.84 -67.72
N PRO A 17 -7.15 3.74 -67.17
CA PRO A 17 -7.54 3.47 -65.78
C PRO A 17 -6.94 2.14 -65.21
N GLN A 18 -7.21 1.78 -63.95
CA GLN A 18 -7.13 0.39 -63.47
C GLN A 18 -8.31 0.01 -62.56
N THR A 19 -8.79 -1.22 -62.74
CA THR A 19 -9.95 -1.84 -62.08
C THR A 19 -9.50 -2.92 -61.10
N GLY A 20 -10.20 -3.09 -59.97
CA GLY A 20 -9.90 -4.16 -58.99
C GLY A 20 -10.55 -5.51 -59.34
N PRO A 21 -10.40 -6.54 -58.48
CA PRO A 21 -11.46 -7.55 -58.39
C PRO A 21 -11.79 -8.08 -56.98
N ARG A 22 -13.11 -8.10 -56.71
CA ARG A 22 -13.95 -9.22 -56.19
C ARG A 22 -13.75 -9.82 -54.78
N ARG A 23 -14.91 -10.18 -54.23
CA ARG A 23 -15.16 -10.89 -52.96
C ARG A 23 -14.80 -12.38 -53.05
N GLY A 24 -14.33 -12.97 -51.94
CA GLY A 24 -14.22 -14.42 -51.73
C GLY A 24 -14.85 -14.83 -50.38
N ARG A 25 -15.55 -15.98 -50.34
CA ARG A 25 -16.11 -16.58 -49.11
C ARG A 25 -15.03 -17.36 -48.34
N PRO A 26 -15.09 -17.46 -47.01
CA PRO A 26 -14.37 -18.49 -46.26
C PRO A 26 -15.08 -19.86 -46.40
N PRO A 27 -14.33 -20.99 -46.36
CA PRO A 27 -14.91 -22.33 -46.36
C PRO A 27 -15.42 -22.77 -44.97
N ALA A 28 -16.33 -23.75 -44.95
CA ALA A 28 -16.89 -24.32 -43.74
C ALA A 28 -15.95 -25.38 -43.10
N GLY A 29 -15.87 -25.38 -41.77
CA GLY A 29 -15.27 -26.45 -40.97
C GLY A 29 -16.22 -26.86 -39.85
N LEU A 30 -16.65 -28.13 -39.85
CA LEU A 30 -17.50 -28.68 -38.78
C LEU A 30 -16.72 -28.83 -37.48
N VAL A 31 -17.29 -28.36 -36.37
CA VAL A 31 -17.08 -28.98 -35.05
C VAL A 31 -18.44 -29.26 -34.43
N ARG A 32 -18.82 -30.53 -34.40
CA ARG A 32 -20.02 -31.03 -33.70
C ARG A 32 -19.64 -31.45 -32.29
N GLY A 33 -20.52 -31.16 -31.33
CA GLY A 33 -20.77 -32.03 -30.18
C GLY A 33 -19.98 -31.77 -28.90
N LEU A 34 -20.59 -31.05 -27.95
CA LEU A 34 -20.50 -31.46 -26.55
C LEU A 34 -21.14 -32.86 -26.39
N PRO A 35 -20.69 -33.64 -25.41
CA PRO A 35 -21.64 -34.12 -24.41
C PRO A 35 -21.18 -33.88 -22.97
N ALA A 36 -22.13 -34.01 -22.04
CA ALA A 36 -22.00 -33.63 -20.65
C ALA A 36 -21.70 -34.81 -19.70
N LEU A 37 -21.29 -34.47 -18.48
CA LEU A 37 -21.65 -35.12 -17.19
C LEU A 37 -21.67 -36.66 -17.09
N LEU A 38 -20.75 -37.22 -16.30
CA LEU A 38 -21.00 -38.32 -15.34
C LEU A 38 -19.98 -38.17 -14.18
N ARG A 39 -20.38 -37.91 -12.92
CA ARG A 39 -21.14 -38.73 -11.94
C ARG A 39 -20.34 -39.91 -11.35
N HIS A 40 -20.35 -39.97 -10.02
CA HIS A 40 -19.86 -41.06 -9.17
C HIS A 40 -20.26 -42.46 -9.65
N ARG A 41 -19.38 -43.44 -9.39
CA ARG A 41 -19.77 -44.82 -9.12
C ARG A 41 -19.16 -45.33 -7.81
N THR A 42 -20.05 -45.70 -6.90
CA THR A 42 -19.79 -46.67 -5.84
C THR A 42 -19.64 -48.07 -6.45
N GLY A 43 -18.80 -48.93 -5.88
CA GLY A 43 -18.55 -50.28 -6.39
C GLY A 43 -17.80 -51.14 -5.37
N ASP A 44 -18.53 -51.70 -4.42
CA ASP A 44 -18.02 -52.58 -3.36
C ASP A 44 -17.74 -54.00 -3.88
N ARG A 45 -16.71 -54.67 -3.34
CA ARG A 45 -16.59 -56.15 -3.27
C ARG A 45 -15.42 -56.62 -2.38
N HIS A 46 -15.79 -57.31 -1.30
CA HIS A 46 -14.95 -58.05 -0.36
C HIS A 46 -13.80 -58.90 -0.95
N ARG A 47 -12.69 -59.01 -0.19
CA ARG A 47 -12.25 -60.29 0.45
C ARG A 47 -11.16 -60.12 1.54
N GLN A 48 -11.57 -60.41 2.78
CA GLN A 48 -10.88 -61.15 3.85
C GLN A 48 -9.42 -60.84 4.28
N HIS A 49 -9.31 -60.37 5.53
CA HIS A 49 -8.16 -60.44 6.47
C HIS A 49 -8.00 -61.88 7.05
N PRO A 50 -6.95 -62.26 7.84
CA PRO A 50 -6.31 -61.54 8.98
C PRO A 50 -4.74 -61.61 8.98
N SER A 51 -3.93 -61.13 9.95
CA SER A 51 -4.08 -61.01 11.42
C SER A 51 -3.02 -60.11 12.11
N ARG A 52 -3.38 -59.51 13.28
CA ARG A 52 -2.50 -59.11 14.44
C ARG A 52 -1.45 -57.98 14.21
N CYS A 53 -1.05 -57.13 15.19
CA CYS A 53 -1.42 -56.95 16.61
C CYS A 53 -1.14 -55.50 17.10
N GLY A 54 -1.83 -55.06 18.18
CA GLY A 54 -1.62 -53.93 19.15
C GLY A 54 -0.72 -52.69 18.88
N THR A 55 -0.86 -51.55 19.57
CA THR A 55 -1.81 -51.08 20.61
C THR A 55 -1.65 -49.55 20.80
N ARG A 56 -2.71 -48.82 21.19
CA ARG A 56 -2.65 -47.43 21.69
C ARG A 56 -3.63 -47.24 22.87
N PRO A 57 -3.24 -46.54 23.95
CA PRO A 57 -4.15 -45.77 24.81
C PRO A 57 -4.26 -44.31 24.28
N GLY A 58 -5.24 -43.49 24.60
CA GLY A 58 -6.47 -43.70 25.38
C GLY A 58 -6.97 -42.33 25.90
N SER A 59 -8.17 -41.90 25.50
CA SER A 59 -8.79 -40.64 25.96
C SER A 59 -10.18 -40.90 26.54
N PRO A 60 -10.55 -40.31 27.69
CA PRO A 60 -11.80 -40.63 28.38
C PRO A 60 -13.02 -39.90 27.78
N VAL A 61 -14.15 -40.60 27.79
CA VAL A 61 -15.48 -40.10 27.43
C VAL A 61 -16.20 -39.61 28.69
N LEU A 62 -16.94 -38.50 28.60
CA LEU A 62 -17.95 -38.13 29.60
C LEU A 62 -19.35 -37.96 29.00
N ARG A 63 -20.36 -38.09 29.86
CA ARG A 63 -21.68 -38.66 29.55
C ARG A 63 -22.67 -37.73 28.86
N ARG A 64 -23.62 -38.35 28.14
CA ARG A 64 -24.92 -37.77 27.73
C ARG A 64 -25.82 -37.49 28.94
N ALA A 65 -26.67 -36.47 28.82
CA ALA A 65 -28.00 -36.41 29.44
C ALA A 65 -29.09 -36.48 28.34
N ARG A 66 -30.30 -36.94 28.69
CA ARG A 66 -31.44 -37.15 27.76
C ARG A 66 -32.63 -36.26 28.12
N GLY A 67 -33.36 -35.83 27.08
CA GLY A 67 -34.73 -35.29 27.12
C GLY A 67 -35.00 -34.48 25.85
N GLY A 68 -36.15 -34.55 25.15
CA GLY A 68 -37.34 -35.41 25.32
C GLY A 68 -38.62 -34.66 24.89
N GLY A 69 -39.27 -35.05 23.78
CA GLY A 69 -40.51 -34.42 23.25
C GLY A 69 -40.28 -33.64 21.94
N GLN A 70 -40.59 -34.19 20.74
CA GLN A 70 -41.88 -34.16 20.03
C GLN A 70 -42.26 -32.74 19.51
N ARG A 71 -42.02 -32.41 18.23
CA ARG A 71 -42.82 -32.68 16.99
C ARG A 71 -44.10 -31.84 16.85
N SER A 72 -44.15 -30.90 15.88
CA SER A 72 -44.99 -31.02 14.65
C SER A 72 -44.97 -29.77 13.73
N ALA A 73 -45.30 -30.02 12.46
CA ALA A 73 -45.68 -29.18 11.30
C ALA A 73 -45.67 -27.62 11.32
N GLY A 74 -45.23 -27.02 10.20
CA GLY A 74 -45.68 -25.69 9.73
C GLY A 74 -46.76 -25.84 8.62
N PRO A 75 -46.89 -24.94 7.61
CA PRO A 75 -46.39 -23.55 7.47
C PRO A 75 -47.54 -22.52 7.22
N GLY A 76 -47.26 -21.21 7.25
CA GLY A 76 -48.26 -20.16 6.96
C GLY A 76 -47.67 -18.92 6.27
N ARG A 77 -48.42 -18.30 5.33
CA ARG A 77 -47.99 -17.16 4.48
C ARG A 77 -48.64 -15.82 4.87
N ALA A 78 -47.94 -14.73 4.53
CA ALA A 78 -48.45 -13.36 4.30
C ALA A 78 -48.94 -12.59 5.54
N ARG A 79 -49.06 -11.25 5.57
CA ARG A 79 -49.08 -10.20 4.51
C ARG A 79 -48.27 -8.94 4.89
N ALA A 80 -48.12 -8.02 3.94
CA ALA A 80 -47.64 -6.65 4.14
C ALA A 80 -48.77 -5.64 4.41
N ALA A 81 -48.46 -4.55 5.12
CA ALA A 81 -49.20 -3.27 5.25
C ALA A 81 -48.26 -2.27 5.97
N SER A 82 -47.63 -1.30 5.30
CA SER A 82 -48.10 0.08 5.01
C SER A 82 -47.86 1.10 6.14
N ARG A 83 -47.14 2.21 5.84
CA ARG A 83 -47.09 3.46 6.63
C ARG A 83 -48.39 4.28 6.41
N PRO A 84 -48.64 5.41 7.09
CA PRO A 84 -47.95 6.70 6.82
C PRO A 84 -47.43 7.47 8.06
N ASP A 85 -46.55 8.43 7.76
CA ASP A 85 -46.38 9.81 8.28
C ASP A 85 -46.59 10.17 9.76
N ASP A 86 -45.61 10.87 10.36
CA ASP A 86 -45.81 12.30 10.67
C ASP A 86 -44.49 13.10 10.83
N ALA A 87 -44.58 14.43 10.90
CA ALA A 87 -43.51 15.37 10.56
C ALA A 87 -42.57 15.87 11.70
N ALA A 88 -41.73 16.86 11.35
CA ALA A 88 -40.72 17.59 12.16
C ALA A 88 -41.32 18.26 13.45
N VAL A 89 -40.60 18.83 14.43
CA VAL A 89 -39.57 19.91 14.37
C VAL A 89 -38.57 19.83 15.60
N PRO A 90 -37.75 20.83 15.98
CA PRO A 90 -36.28 20.79 15.80
C PRO A 90 -35.40 20.67 17.06
N LEU A 91 -34.10 20.51 16.81
CA LEU A 91 -32.99 20.76 17.74
C LEU A 91 -33.04 22.16 18.37
N SER A 92 -32.81 22.25 19.68
CA SER A 92 -32.39 23.48 20.37
C SER A 92 -30.93 23.37 20.80
N ALA A 93 -30.18 24.45 20.61
CA ALA A 93 -28.74 24.48 20.89
C ALA A 93 -28.46 24.86 22.35
N GLN A 94 -27.54 24.15 23.01
CA GLN A 94 -26.87 24.67 24.19
C GLN A 94 -25.37 24.87 23.91
N ARG A 95 -24.95 26.13 23.95
CA ARG A 95 -23.54 26.52 23.95
C ARG A 95 -22.98 26.29 25.35
N VAL A 96 -21.85 25.58 25.45
CA VAL A 96 -21.05 25.54 26.69
C VAL A 96 -19.86 26.49 26.53
N GLY A 97 -19.80 27.52 27.37
CA GLY A 97 -18.68 28.46 27.44
C GLY A 97 -17.54 27.96 28.35
N PRO A 98 -16.32 28.53 28.25
CA PRO A 98 -15.15 28.04 28.98
C PRO A 98 -15.10 28.53 30.43
N GLY A 99 -14.72 27.64 31.35
CA GLY A 99 -14.41 27.96 32.75
C GLY A 99 -12.97 28.49 32.96
N PRO A 100 -12.70 29.29 34.00
CA PRO A 100 -11.48 30.10 34.09
C PRO A 100 -10.26 29.42 34.73
N LEU A 101 -9.09 29.83 34.24
CA LEU A 101 -7.77 29.52 34.80
C LEU A 101 -7.59 30.10 36.22
N ARG A 102 -7.05 29.31 37.16
CA ARG A 102 -6.48 29.81 38.42
C ARG A 102 -4.95 29.70 38.43
N ARG A 103 -4.28 30.86 38.52
CA ARG A 103 -2.87 30.96 38.88
C ARG A 103 -2.68 30.69 40.39
N ARG A 104 -1.57 30.05 40.76
CA ARG A 104 -0.91 30.26 42.06
C ARG A 104 0.56 30.65 41.82
N ARG A 105 1.09 31.50 42.71
CA ARG A 105 2.43 32.12 42.66
C ARG A 105 3.11 31.94 44.02
N GLY A 106 4.45 31.88 44.03
CA GLY A 106 5.30 31.79 45.23
C GLY A 106 5.38 30.36 45.79
N GLY A 107 6.53 29.85 46.25
CA GLY A 107 7.88 30.41 46.47
C GLY A 107 8.47 29.73 47.73
N GLY A 108 9.76 29.52 47.94
CA GLY A 108 10.98 29.70 47.14
C GLY A 108 12.23 29.38 48.01
N ARG A 109 13.44 29.41 47.43
CA ARG A 109 14.78 29.35 48.09
C ARG A 109 15.17 28.07 48.86
N GLY A 110 16.44 27.67 48.70
CA GLY A 110 17.12 26.65 49.52
C GLY A 110 18.32 26.04 48.77
N GLY A 111 19.55 26.45 49.12
CA GLY A 111 20.79 26.04 48.46
C GLY A 111 21.41 24.72 48.99
N PRO A 112 22.61 24.33 48.51
CA PRO A 112 23.04 22.93 48.46
C PRO A 112 24.18 22.53 49.42
N GLY A 113 24.39 21.22 49.53
CA GLY A 113 25.55 20.52 50.12
C GLY A 113 25.15 19.08 50.48
N GLY A 114 26.01 18.06 50.38
CA GLY A 114 27.38 17.99 49.89
C GLY A 114 28.07 16.72 50.43
N GLY A 115 29.05 16.17 49.70
CA GLY A 115 30.01 15.18 50.22
C GLY A 115 29.62 13.69 50.12
N HIS A 116 30.54 12.91 49.54
CA HIS A 116 31.22 11.70 50.07
C HIS A 116 30.47 10.65 50.93
N ALA A 117 30.87 9.38 50.95
CA ALA A 117 31.73 8.52 50.10
C ALA A 117 31.66 7.08 50.68
N ASP A 118 32.36 6.14 50.04
CA ASP A 118 32.84 4.87 50.60
C ASP A 118 31.82 3.79 51.03
N GLU A 119 32.25 2.55 51.27
CA GLU A 119 33.04 1.63 50.43
C GLU A 119 32.93 0.23 51.08
N ALA A 120 33.14 -0.85 50.32
CA ALA A 120 33.30 -2.25 50.78
C ALA A 120 32.12 -2.87 51.59
N GLY A 121 31.87 -4.19 51.54
CA GLY A 121 32.52 -5.27 50.80
C GLY A 121 32.74 -6.51 51.67
N ARG A 122 32.27 -7.69 51.23
CA ARG A 122 32.69 -9.08 51.57
C ARG A 122 31.77 -10.05 50.80
N ARG A 123 32.30 -10.83 49.84
CA ARG A 123 32.72 -12.26 49.95
C ARG A 123 31.57 -13.20 50.36
N VAL A 124 30.99 -14.04 49.47
CA VAL A 124 31.52 -15.17 48.64
C VAL A 124 31.80 -16.44 49.45
N VAL A 125 30.96 -17.48 49.23
CA VAL A 125 31.16 -18.97 49.13
C VAL A 125 29.82 -19.67 49.42
N ASP A 126 29.51 -20.90 48.96
CA ASP A 126 29.72 -21.55 47.65
C ASP A 126 28.79 -22.79 47.55
N GLY A 127 28.53 -23.29 46.34
CA GLY A 127 28.12 -24.68 46.09
C GLY A 127 26.68 -25.15 46.36
N LEU A 128 25.93 -25.50 45.30
CA LEU A 128 25.60 -26.90 44.93
C LEU A 128 24.68 -26.93 43.67
N SER A 129 25.01 -27.84 42.75
CA SER A 129 24.30 -28.17 41.50
C SER A 129 23.87 -29.66 41.60
N PRO A 130 23.03 -30.27 40.72
CA PRO A 130 22.41 -29.76 39.48
C PRO A 130 20.90 -30.10 39.29
N ASP A 131 20.26 -29.53 38.26
CA ASP A 131 19.34 -30.33 37.42
C ASP A 131 19.25 -29.84 35.96
N ARG A 132 18.97 -30.77 35.04
CA ARG A 132 19.00 -30.61 33.59
C ARG A 132 17.64 -30.21 33.02
N GLY A 133 17.24 -28.95 33.22
CA GLY A 133 16.17 -28.35 32.42
C GLY A 133 16.68 -27.91 31.06
N ARG A 134 16.14 -28.45 29.95
CA ARG A 134 16.27 -27.83 28.62
C ARG A 134 15.54 -26.48 28.64
N ALA A 135 16.25 -25.41 28.97
CA ALA A 135 15.74 -24.07 28.78
C ALA A 135 15.49 -23.85 27.28
N VAL A 136 14.22 -23.83 26.89
CA VAL A 136 13.80 -23.20 25.64
C VAL A 136 14.36 -21.78 25.69
N ALA A 137 15.24 -21.44 24.75
CA ALA A 137 15.79 -20.10 24.65
C ALA A 137 14.64 -19.17 24.27
N LEU A 138 13.95 -18.65 25.28
CA LEU A 138 12.99 -17.57 25.13
C LEU A 138 13.81 -16.41 24.58
N CYS A 139 13.68 -16.15 23.28
CA CYS A 139 14.36 -15.04 22.63
C CYS A 139 14.00 -13.78 23.40
N ARG A 140 14.93 -13.28 24.22
CA ARG A 140 14.79 -11.98 24.86
C ARG A 140 14.64 -10.99 23.73
N ALA A 141 13.41 -10.48 23.56
CA ALA A 141 13.12 -9.44 22.59
C ALA A 141 14.17 -8.35 22.80
N ARG A 142 14.96 -8.05 21.76
CA ARG A 142 15.89 -6.93 21.81
C ARG A 142 15.05 -5.68 22.12
N PRO A 143 15.51 -4.78 23.00
CA PRO A 143 14.77 -3.57 23.32
C PRO A 143 14.40 -2.85 22.03
N ASP A 144 13.16 -2.36 21.99
CA ASP A 144 12.54 -1.75 20.81
C ASP A 144 13.51 -0.76 20.15
N ARG A 145 13.99 -1.14 18.95
CA ARG A 145 14.63 -0.19 18.05
C ARG A 145 13.50 0.67 17.50
N SER A 146 13.09 1.66 18.29
CA SER A 146 12.24 2.74 17.85
C SER A 146 12.75 3.19 16.49
N VAL A 147 11.88 3.07 15.47
CA VAL A 147 12.29 3.22 14.07
C VAL A 147 12.81 4.64 13.92
N SER A 148 14.13 4.81 13.84
CA SER A 148 14.71 6.13 13.64
C SER A 148 14.26 6.59 12.25
N HIS A 149 13.53 7.70 12.21
CA HIS A 149 13.02 8.26 10.95
C HIS A 149 14.17 8.86 10.11
N THR A 150 15.38 8.93 10.67
CA THR A 150 16.61 9.25 9.95
C THR A 150 16.88 8.24 8.84
N ALA A 151 17.29 8.76 7.67
CA ALA A 151 17.82 7.92 6.61
C ALA A 151 19.09 7.19 7.10
N PRO A 152 19.35 5.95 6.65
CA PRO A 152 20.59 5.21 6.92
C PRO A 152 21.73 5.63 5.99
N THR A 153 21.47 6.55 5.06
CA THR A 153 22.47 7.18 4.19
C THR A 153 22.86 8.52 4.80
N GLU A 154 23.97 8.51 5.55
CA GLU A 154 24.77 9.72 5.76
C GLU A 154 25.23 10.23 4.38
N GLY A 155 25.20 11.56 4.17
CA GLY A 155 25.53 12.19 2.88
C GLY A 155 24.30 12.65 2.09
N ASP A 156 24.53 13.40 1.00
CA ASP A 156 23.50 13.92 0.11
C ASP A 156 22.76 12.74 -0.56
N PRO A 157 21.41 12.75 -0.71
CA PRO A 157 20.66 11.62 -1.25
C PRO A 157 21.04 11.25 -2.69
N ARG A 158 21.74 12.15 -3.40
CA ARG A 158 22.26 11.98 -4.76
C ARG A 158 23.63 11.27 -4.80
N ASP A 159 24.34 11.18 -3.67
CA ASP A 159 25.63 10.49 -3.56
C ASP A 159 25.41 9.00 -3.24
N PHE A 160 24.66 8.30 -4.10
CA PHE A 160 24.27 6.91 -3.90
C PHE A 160 25.02 5.96 -4.86
N ASP A 161 25.62 4.92 -4.30
CA ASP A 161 26.21 3.82 -5.07
C ASP A 161 25.31 2.59 -4.96
N ALA A 162 24.46 2.39 -5.96
CA ALA A 162 23.52 1.28 -6.03
C ALA A 162 24.23 -0.09 -5.94
N ALA A 163 25.37 -0.25 -6.62
CA ALA A 163 26.12 -1.50 -6.66
C ALA A 163 26.75 -1.83 -5.31
N ALA A 164 27.33 -0.84 -4.62
CA ALA A 164 27.91 -1.02 -3.29
C ALA A 164 26.86 -1.23 -2.20
N ARG A 165 25.67 -0.61 -2.30
CA ARG A 165 24.61 -0.69 -1.27
C ARG A 165 23.72 -1.93 -1.42
N LEU A 166 23.50 -2.43 -2.64
CA LEU A 166 22.59 -3.54 -2.91
C LEU A 166 22.90 -4.84 -2.14
N PRO A 167 24.17 -5.31 -2.01
CA PRO A 167 24.48 -6.52 -1.22
C PRO A 167 24.01 -6.42 0.24
N GLY A 168 24.15 -5.24 0.87
CA GLY A 168 23.70 -4.99 2.23
C GLY A 168 22.18 -5.00 2.37
N LEU A 169 21.46 -4.44 1.39
CA LEU A 169 19.99 -4.47 1.34
C LEU A 169 19.46 -5.90 1.19
N VAL A 170 20.07 -6.69 0.31
CA VAL A 170 19.74 -8.12 0.09
C VAL A 170 20.01 -8.93 1.36
N GLN A 171 21.20 -8.78 1.97
CA GLN A 171 21.55 -9.48 3.21
C GLN A 171 20.63 -9.12 4.38
N GLY A 172 20.34 -7.82 4.56
CA GLY A 172 19.42 -7.34 5.60
C GLY A 172 18.00 -7.86 5.42
N THR A 173 17.52 -7.92 4.17
CA THR A 173 16.21 -8.51 3.83
C THR A 173 16.18 -10.01 4.13
N ALA A 174 17.21 -10.75 3.72
CA ALA A 174 17.34 -12.18 3.99
C ALA A 174 17.40 -12.49 5.50
N GLN A 175 18.09 -11.64 6.28
CA GLN A 175 18.13 -11.73 7.73
C GLN A 175 16.75 -11.47 8.36
N ALA A 176 16.06 -10.39 7.98
CA ALA A 176 14.75 -10.05 8.52
C ALA A 176 13.70 -11.17 8.27
N ILE A 177 13.65 -11.72 7.05
CA ILE A 177 12.76 -12.84 6.71
C ILE A 177 13.08 -14.09 7.56
N ARG A 178 14.37 -14.35 7.83
CA ARG A 178 14.82 -15.47 8.67
C ARG A 178 14.49 -15.27 10.15
N GLU A 179 14.64 -14.05 10.68
CA GLU A 179 14.28 -13.71 12.07
C GLU A 179 12.77 -13.88 12.32
N LEU A 180 11.94 -13.64 11.31
CA LEU A 180 10.49 -13.92 11.32
C LEU A 180 10.14 -15.42 11.17
N GLY A 181 11.14 -16.30 10.99
CA GLY A 181 10.92 -17.74 10.77
C GLY A 181 10.23 -18.08 9.44
N ARG A 182 10.23 -17.16 8.47
CA ARG A 182 9.57 -17.33 7.17
C ARG A 182 10.52 -17.92 6.12
N ARG A 183 9.96 -18.62 5.14
CA ARG A 183 10.74 -19.38 4.13
C ARG A 183 10.86 -18.72 2.76
N GLY A 184 10.19 -17.60 2.56
CA GLY A 184 10.04 -16.92 1.28
C GLY A 184 9.31 -15.59 1.45
N ALA A 185 8.91 -14.98 0.34
CA ALA A 185 8.31 -13.65 0.29
C ALA A 185 7.04 -13.60 -0.59
N VAL A 186 6.07 -12.78 -0.19
CA VAL A 186 4.94 -12.36 -1.02
C VAL A 186 5.04 -10.84 -1.24
N VAL A 187 4.84 -10.41 -2.49
CA VAL A 187 4.89 -8.99 -2.88
C VAL A 187 3.70 -8.68 -3.77
N ALA A 188 2.83 -7.76 -3.38
CA ALA A 188 1.89 -7.16 -4.35
C ALA A 188 2.67 -6.24 -5.32
N VAL A 189 2.49 -6.44 -6.62
CA VAL A 189 3.15 -5.65 -7.66
C VAL A 189 2.15 -4.78 -8.41
N SER A 190 2.47 -3.49 -8.52
CA SER A 190 1.65 -2.47 -9.19
C SER A 190 2.18 -2.11 -10.58
N GLY A 191 3.26 -2.75 -11.06
CA GLY A 191 4.01 -2.30 -12.23
C GLY A 191 4.81 -1.00 -11.99
N GLY A 192 4.77 -0.44 -10.78
CA GLY A 192 5.60 0.69 -10.34
C GLY A 192 6.98 0.27 -9.83
N VAL A 193 7.94 1.19 -9.95
CA VAL A 193 9.37 0.97 -9.64
C VAL A 193 9.61 0.42 -8.24
N ASP A 194 8.90 0.90 -7.22
CA ASP A 194 9.12 0.54 -5.81
C ASP A 194 8.80 -0.95 -5.57
N SER A 195 7.67 -1.42 -6.12
CA SER A 195 7.30 -2.83 -6.07
C SER A 195 8.27 -3.71 -6.86
N GLY A 196 8.82 -3.20 -7.97
CA GLY A 196 9.84 -3.88 -8.77
C GLY A 196 11.15 -4.06 -8.01
N VAL A 197 11.67 -3.01 -7.39
CA VAL A 197 12.92 -3.05 -6.61
C VAL A 197 12.75 -3.90 -5.35
N ALA A 198 11.64 -3.75 -4.61
CA ALA A 198 11.36 -4.59 -3.45
C ALA A 198 11.24 -6.08 -3.80
N ALA A 199 10.57 -6.41 -4.93
CA ALA A 199 10.49 -7.77 -5.44
C ALA A 199 11.85 -8.36 -5.83
N ALA A 200 12.69 -7.58 -6.52
CA ALA A 200 14.00 -8.03 -6.96
C ALA A 200 15.01 -8.17 -5.80
N ILE A 201 14.97 -7.29 -4.80
CA ILE A 201 15.73 -7.47 -3.55
C ILE A 201 15.27 -8.74 -2.83
N ALA A 202 13.95 -8.98 -2.73
CA ALA A 202 13.43 -10.21 -2.14
C ALA A 202 13.87 -11.46 -2.92
N ALA A 203 13.82 -11.44 -4.25
CA ALA A 203 14.25 -12.55 -5.10
C ALA A 203 15.74 -12.89 -4.91
N ARG A 204 16.62 -11.87 -4.85
CA ARG A 204 18.04 -12.06 -4.52
C ARG A 204 18.25 -12.52 -3.06
N ALA A 205 17.34 -12.20 -2.14
CA ALA A 205 17.46 -12.51 -0.71
C ALA A 205 17.03 -13.93 -0.32
N VAL A 206 16.03 -14.52 -0.98
CA VAL A 206 15.48 -15.85 -0.63
C VAL A 206 15.45 -16.88 -1.77
N GLY A 207 15.86 -16.48 -2.98
CA GLY A 207 15.69 -17.26 -4.20
C GLY A 207 14.38 -16.91 -4.91
N PRO A 208 14.38 -16.72 -6.25
CA PRO A 208 13.19 -16.29 -6.98
C PRO A 208 12.06 -17.34 -6.92
N GLU A 209 12.38 -18.62 -6.75
CA GLU A 209 11.40 -19.69 -6.59
C GLU A 209 10.59 -19.58 -5.27
N ARG A 210 11.05 -18.75 -4.34
CA ARG A 210 10.41 -18.47 -3.04
C ARG A 210 9.83 -17.07 -2.94
N VAL A 211 9.67 -16.39 -4.07
CA VAL A 211 8.99 -15.09 -4.15
C VAL A 211 7.74 -15.24 -5.00
N LEU A 212 6.58 -14.93 -4.44
CA LEU A 212 5.33 -14.84 -5.18
C LEU A 212 4.98 -13.37 -5.44
N LEU A 213 4.83 -13.02 -6.72
CA LEU A 213 4.35 -11.70 -7.13
C LEU A 213 2.84 -11.73 -7.38
N LEU A 214 2.07 -11.02 -6.55
CA LEU A 214 0.62 -10.92 -6.66
C LEU A 214 0.22 -9.71 -7.50
N ARG A 215 -0.56 -9.95 -8.55
CA ARG A 215 -1.12 -8.92 -9.43
C ARG A 215 -2.58 -8.73 -9.06
N LEU A 216 -2.93 -7.54 -8.57
CA LEU A 216 -4.22 -7.27 -7.91
C LEU A 216 -5.00 -6.15 -8.61
N PRO A 217 -5.43 -6.36 -9.88
CA PRO A 217 -6.12 -5.34 -10.67
C PRO A 217 -7.53 -5.06 -10.14
N GLU A 218 -8.00 -3.83 -10.38
CA GLU A 218 -9.35 -3.39 -10.06
C GLU A 218 -9.87 -2.40 -11.11
N ARG A 219 -11.16 -2.05 -11.06
CA ARG A 219 -11.87 -1.45 -12.20
C ARG A 219 -11.41 -0.05 -12.58
N ASP A 220 -10.90 0.75 -11.65
CA ASP A 220 -10.53 2.14 -11.92
C ASP A 220 -9.07 2.26 -12.42
N VAL A 221 -8.27 1.18 -12.36
CA VAL A 221 -6.88 1.09 -12.82
C VAL A 221 -6.78 0.13 -14.01
N GLY A 222 -6.22 0.60 -15.13
CA GLY A 222 -6.11 -0.20 -16.36
C GLY A 222 -5.22 -1.44 -16.25
N SER A 223 -5.41 -2.41 -17.16
CA SER A 223 -4.68 -3.70 -17.16
C SER A 223 -3.16 -3.57 -17.28
N ALA A 224 -2.66 -2.46 -17.84
CA ALA A 224 -1.24 -2.21 -18.09
C ALA A 224 -0.36 -2.43 -16.85
N SER A 225 -0.86 -2.13 -15.65
CA SER A 225 -0.14 -2.37 -14.39
C SER A 225 0.03 -3.86 -14.07
N SER A 226 -0.97 -4.69 -14.43
CA SER A 226 -0.86 -6.17 -14.35
C SER A 226 0.07 -6.74 -15.42
N ASP A 227 0.05 -6.18 -16.63
CA ASP A 227 0.94 -6.58 -17.72
C ASP A 227 2.41 -6.31 -17.36
N LEU A 228 2.71 -5.15 -16.75
CA LEU A 228 4.03 -4.83 -16.21
C LEU A 228 4.42 -5.75 -15.04
N GLY A 229 3.49 -6.09 -14.14
CA GLY A 229 3.72 -7.08 -13.09
C GLY A 229 4.10 -8.46 -13.64
N LEU A 230 3.52 -8.86 -14.77
CA LEU A 230 3.85 -10.12 -15.45
C LEU A 230 5.21 -10.06 -16.16
N GLN A 231 5.56 -8.91 -16.76
CA GLN A 231 6.91 -8.69 -17.31
C GLN A 231 7.98 -8.77 -16.22
N LEU A 232 7.73 -8.14 -15.06
CA LEU A 232 8.60 -8.22 -13.89
C LEU A 232 8.80 -9.66 -13.41
N ALA A 233 7.70 -10.42 -13.28
CA ALA A 233 7.77 -11.81 -12.84
C ALA A 233 8.62 -12.69 -13.78
N ARG A 234 8.49 -12.47 -15.10
CA ARG A 234 9.32 -13.14 -16.12
C ARG A 234 10.79 -12.73 -16.03
N ALA A 235 11.07 -11.44 -15.85
CA ALA A 235 12.45 -10.93 -15.74
C ALA A 235 13.16 -11.43 -14.47
N LEU A 236 12.44 -11.58 -13.36
CA LEU A 236 12.99 -12.08 -12.09
C LEU A 236 12.97 -13.61 -11.95
N GLY A 237 12.30 -14.34 -12.86
CA GLY A 237 12.13 -15.80 -12.77
C GLY A 237 11.23 -16.25 -11.61
N THR A 238 10.34 -15.38 -11.13
CA THR A 238 9.49 -15.62 -9.94
C THR A 238 8.09 -16.12 -10.33
N PRO A 239 7.47 -17.02 -9.55
CA PRO A 239 6.03 -17.27 -9.59
C PRO A 239 5.19 -15.99 -9.52
N THR A 240 4.06 -15.96 -10.23
CA THR A 240 3.07 -14.88 -10.15
C THR A 240 1.65 -15.40 -10.28
N GLU A 241 0.73 -14.76 -9.56
CA GLU A 241 -0.71 -15.04 -9.60
C GLU A 241 -1.46 -13.71 -9.82
N GLU A 242 -2.65 -13.78 -10.44
CA GLU A 242 -3.51 -12.61 -10.65
C GLU A 242 -4.88 -12.82 -10.02
N GLU A 243 -5.28 -11.90 -9.14
CA GLU A 243 -6.59 -11.90 -8.48
C GLU A 243 -7.27 -10.54 -8.64
N ALA A 244 -8.29 -10.49 -9.48
CA ALA A 244 -9.06 -9.27 -9.71
C ALA A 244 -9.93 -8.93 -8.48
N ILE A 245 -9.64 -7.82 -7.81
CA ILE A 245 -10.27 -7.47 -6.54
C ILE A 245 -11.57 -6.66 -6.68
N THR A 246 -12.00 -6.35 -7.91
CA THR A 246 -13.19 -5.54 -8.20
C THR A 246 -14.44 -6.08 -7.50
N GLY A 247 -14.70 -7.39 -7.57
CA GLY A 247 -15.89 -8.00 -6.95
C GLY A 247 -15.90 -7.88 -5.43
N ALA A 248 -14.74 -8.03 -4.79
CA ALA A 248 -14.60 -7.84 -3.34
C ALA A 248 -14.83 -6.38 -2.94
N LEU A 249 -14.25 -5.42 -3.70
CA LEU A 249 -14.46 -3.99 -3.47
C LEU A 249 -15.91 -3.57 -3.68
N GLU A 250 -16.60 -4.13 -4.68
CA GLU A 250 -18.00 -3.87 -4.96
C GLU A 250 -18.91 -4.45 -3.85
N ALA A 251 -18.68 -5.69 -3.43
CA ALA A 251 -19.39 -6.33 -2.32
C ALA A 251 -19.21 -5.57 -0.99
N LEU A 252 -18.00 -5.06 -0.71
CA LEU A 252 -17.74 -4.17 0.42
C LEU A 252 -18.37 -2.78 0.26
N GLY A 253 -18.84 -2.42 -0.94
CA GLY A 253 -19.44 -1.13 -1.27
C GLY A 253 -18.44 0.02 -1.36
N CYS A 254 -17.20 -0.26 -1.78
CA CYS A 254 -16.15 0.73 -2.02
C CYS A 254 -16.61 1.78 -3.05
N TYR A 255 -16.96 1.33 -4.26
CA TYR A 255 -17.38 2.23 -5.34
C TYR A 255 -18.67 2.99 -5.01
N ARG A 256 -19.64 2.35 -4.36
CA ARG A 256 -20.87 3.03 -3.94
C ARG A 256 -20.58 4.21 -3.00
N ARG A 257 -19.74 4.02 -1.97
CA ARG A 257 -19.36 5.08 -1.02
C ARG A 257 -18.50 6.16 -1.66
N ARG A 258 -17.61 5.79 -2.59
CA ARG A 258 -16.86 6.73 -3.43
C ARG A 258 -17.81 7.64 -4.20
N ASP A 259 -18.79 7.07 -4.89
CA ASP A 259 -19.74 7.81 -5.73
C ASP A 259 -20.71 8.66 -4.89
N GLU A 260 -21.18 8.14 -3.74
CA GLU A 260 -21.94 8.90 -2.75
C GLU A 260 -21.15 10.13 -2.26
N ALA A 261 -19.87 9.97 -1.92
CA ALA A 261 -19.01 11.07 -1.49
C ALA A 261 -18.79 12.11 -2.60
N ILE A 262 -18.55 11.67 -3.84
CA ILE A 262 -18.40 12.57 -5.00
C ILE A 262 -19.70 13.34 -5.27
N ARG A 263 -20.87 12.69 -5.17
CA ARG A 263 -22.18 13.34 -5.38
C ARG A 263 -22.52 14.45 -4.39
N THR A 264 -21.86 14.50 -3.23
CA THR A 264 -21.97 15.67 -2.33
C THR A 264 -21.36 16.95 -2.91
N ILE A 265 -20.53 16.84 -3.95
CA ILE A 265 -19.79 17.94 -4.61
C ILE A 265 -20.29 18.16 -6.05
N PHE A 266 -20.64 17.05 -6.72
CA PHE A 266 -21.14 16.97 -8.09
C PHE A 266 -22.43 16.14 -8.11
N PRO A 267 -23.61 16.73 -7.79
CA PRO A 267 -24.86 15.97 -7.65
C PRO A 267 -25.26 15.17 -8.89
N ASP A 268 -24.79 15.60 -10.05
CA ASP A 268 -24.94 15.03 -11.39
C ASP A 268 -23.91 13.93 -11.73
N TYR A 269 -22.99 13.59 -10.82
CA TYR A 269 -21.91 12.64 -11.09
C TYR A 269 -22.40 11.21 -11.33
N GLU A 270 -21.95 10.64 -12.45
CA GLU A 270 -22.11 9.23 -12.80
C GLU A 270 -20.82 8.45 -12.52
N SER A 271 -20.96 7.17 -12.13
CA SER A 271 -19.86 6.29 -11.74
C SER A 271 -18.84 6.01 -12.85
N SER A 272 -19.20 6.35 -14.10
CA SER A 272 -18.40 6.29 -15.33
C SER A 272 -17.41 7.45 -15.48
N TRP A 273 -17.64 8.59 -14.83
CA TRP A 273 -16.82 9.79 -14.99
C TRP A 273 -15.45 9.59 -14.33
N PRO A 274 -14.34 9.74 -15.08
CA PRO A 274 -13.00 9.73 -14.50
C PRO A 274 -12.83 10.84 -13.47
N HIS A 275 -12.09 10.59 -12.39
CA HIS A 275 -11.83 11.59 -11.36
C HIS A 275 -10.43 11.45 -10.74
N LYS A 276 -9.94 12.52 -10.09
CA LYS A 276 -8.73 12.51 -9.23
C LYS A 276 -8.81 13.56 -8.12
N LEU A 277 -7.97 13.43 -7.09
CA LEU A 277 -7.83 14.43 -6.02
C LEU A 277 -6.54 15.23 -6.20
N VAL A 278 -6.64 16.55 -6.33
CA VAL A 278 -5.48 17.44 -6.40
C VAL A 278 -5.32 18.24 -5.11
N ARG A 279 -4.09 18.48 -4.68
CA ARG A 279 -3.77 19.38 -3.56
C ARG A 279 -3.63 20.83 -4.00
N SER A 280 -3.83 21.76 -3.08
CA SER A 280 -3.42 23.15 -3.24
C SER A 280 -1.90 23.26 -3.42
N PRO A 281 -1.38 24.29 -4.12
CA PRO A 281 0.05 24.56 -4.19
C PRO A 281 0.73 24.62 -2.80
N PRO A 282 2.06 24.39 -2.72
CA PRO A 282 2.81 24.64 -1.50
C PRO A 282 2.65 26.10 -1.05
N THR A 283 2.30 26.30 0.21
CA THR A 283 2.05 27.63 0.80
C THR A 283 2.58 27.75 2.23
N GLY A 284 3.04 26.66 2.84
CA GLY A 284 3.43 26.67 4.25
C GLY A 284 2.22 26.68 5.19
N GLY A 285 1.00 26.45 4.66
CA GLY A 285 -0.26 26.40 5.39
C GLY A 285 -0.93 25.03 5.45
N ILE A 286 -2.26 25.03 5.54
CA ILE A 286 -3.10 23.83 5.49
C ILE A 286 -3.27 23.40 4.04
N ILE A 287 -2.95 22.14 3.73
CA ILE A 287 -3.18 21.57 2.40
C ILE A 287 -4.69 21.42 2.18
N VAL A 288 -5.21 22.06 1.13
CA VAL A 288 -6.61 21.98 0.71
C VAL A 288 -6.71 21.03 -0.47
N PHE A 289 -7.64 20.08 -0.42
CA PHE A 289 -7.90 19.16 -1.53
C PHE A 289 -9.08 19.62 -2.39
N SER A 290 -8.94 19.44 -3.70
CA SER A 290 -10.00 19.61 -4.68
C SER A 290 -10.23 18.30 -5.43
N LEU A 291 -11.47 18.04 -5.77
CA LEU A 291 -11.87 16.92 -6.62
C LEU A 291 -11.99 17.41 -8.05
N VAL A 292 -11.28 16.76 -8.97
CA VAL A 292 -11.40 16.92 -10.42
C VAL A 292 -12.27 15.78 -10.94
N VAL A 293 -13.29 16.08 -11.73
CA VAL A 293 -14.07 15.10 -12.49
C VAL A 293 -14.03 15.44 -13.98
N ARG A 294 -13.93 14.44 -14.85
CA ARG A 294 -14.04 14.60 -16.30
C ARG A 294 -15.40 14.12 -16.78
N ARG A 295 -16.15 15.03 -17.40
CA ARG A 295 -17.51 14.80 -17.93
C ARG A 295 -17.46 14.07 -19.28
N PRO A 296 -18.60 13.50 -19.77
CA PRO A 296 -18.63 12.76 -21.04
C PRO A 296 -18.32 13.59 -22.28
N ASP A 297 -18.49 14.92 -22.21
CA ASP A 297 -18.08 15.88 -23.24
C ASP A 297 -16.56 16.18 -23.24
N GLY A 298 -15.81 15.57 -22.33
CA GLY A 298 -14.37 15.76 -22.16
C GLY A 298 -13.98 16.92 -21.25
N THR A 299 -14.93 17.74 -20.77
CA THR A 299 -14.63 18.88 -19.89
C THR A 299 -14.23 18.41 -18.49
N GLU A 300 -13.26 19.10 -17.88
CA GLU A 300 -12.88 18.87 -16.48
C GLU A 300 -13.42 19.98 -15.57
N ASP A 301 -14.15 19.59 -14.52
CA ASP A 301 -14.66 20.50 -13.49
C ASP A 301 -13.93 20.19 -12.17
N THR A 302 -13.39 21.24 -11.53
CA THR A 302 -12.55 21.14 -10.35
C THR A 302 -13.21 21.90 -9.19
N ARG A 303 -13.55 21.19 -8.12
CA ARG A 303 -14.22 21.79 -6.95
C ARG A 303 -13.49 21.45 -5.65
N ARG A 304 -13.30 22.47 -4.81
CA ARG A 304 -12.73 22.31 -3.46
C ARG A 304 -13.57 21.33 -2.63
N MET A 305 -12.93 20.38 -1.97
CA MET A 305 -13.62 19.43 -1.10
C MET A 305 -13.84 19.98 0.32
N PRO A 306 -15.08 19.94 0.84
CA PRO A 306 -15.36 20.00 2.27
C PRO A 306 -14.72 18.80 3.01
N PRO A 307 -14.28 18.97 4.27
CA PRO A 307 -13.59 17.91 5.02
C PRO A 307 -14.39 16.60 5.19
N ASN A 308 -15.72 16.64 5.16
CA ASN A 308 -16.55 15.45 5.27
C ASN A 308 -16.53 14.61 3.98
N ALA A 309 -16.69 15.26 2.83
CA ALA A 309 -16.63 14.61 1.52
C ALA A 309 -15.24 14.01 1.25
N TYR A 310 -14.18 14.78 1.56
CA TYR A 310 -12.79 14.31 1.46
C TYR A 310 -12.54 13.06 2.31
N ARG A 311 -12.95 13.07 3.59
CA ARG A 311 -12.80 11.90 4.49
C ARG A 311 -13.62 10.70 4.04
N ALA A 312 -14.84 10.89 3.54
CA ALA A 312 -15.68 9.81 3.02
C ALA A 312 -15.08 9.18 1.76
N LEU A 313 -14.59 9.99 0.82
CA LEU A 313 -13.92 9.54 -0.39
C LEU A 313 -12.63 8.79 -0.06
N LEU A 314 -11.74 9.35 0.77
CA LEU A 314 -10.53 8.65 1.21
C LEU A 314 -10.84 7.35 1.97
N ALA A 315 -11.89 7.30 2.79
CA ALA A 315 -12.28 6.08 3.47
C ALA A 315 -12.67 4.95 2.49
N ALA A 316 -13.37 5.29 1.41
CA ALA A 316 -13.67 4.36 0.31
C ALA A 316 -12.40 3.95 -0.45
N THR A 317 -11.61 4.92 -0.90
CA THR A 317 -10.35 4.69 -1.61
C THR A 317 -9.36 3.80 -0.83
N ASN A 318 -9.25 4.00 0.49
CA ASN A 318 -8.40 3.22 1.37
C ASN A 318 -8.85 1.74 1.51
N MET A 319 -10.08 1.39 1.11
CA MET A 319 -10.51 -0.01 1.03
C MET A 319 -9.72 -0.77 -0.03
N LYS A 320 -9.35 -0.12 -1.15
CA LYS A 320 -8.55 -0.73 -2.24
C LYS A 320 -7.24 -1.33 -1.70
N GLN A 321 -6.47 -0.53 -0.96
CA GLN A 321 -5.18 -0.95 -0.42
C GLN A 321 -5.33 -2.01 0.69
N ARG A 322 -6.41 -1.95 1.49
CA ARG A 322 -6.71 -2.95 2.54
C ARG A 322 -7.12 -4.30 1.98
N VAL A 323 -7.90 -4.32 0.89
CA VAL A 323 -8.27 -5.57 0.20
C VAL A 323 -7.05 -6.20 -0.46
N ARG A 324 -6.14 -5.40 -1.05
CA ARG A 324 -4.84 -5.92 -1.53
C ARG A 324 -4.06 -6.59 -0.41
N LYS A 325 -3.93 -5.91 0.73
CA LYS A 325 -3.22 -6.42 1.91
C LYS A 325 -3.82 -7.70 2.48
N LEU A 326 -5.16 -7.82 2.49
CA LEU A 326 -5.88 -9.03 2.89
C LEU A 326 -5.45 -10.24 2.05
N LEU A 327 -5.34 -10.08 0.73
CA LEU A 327 -4.91 -11.14 -0.17
C LEU A 327 -3.42 -11.45 -0.01
N GLU A 328 -2.55 -10.44 0.10
CA GLU A 328 -1.12 -10.65 0.36
C GLU A 328 -0.86 -11.51 1.61
N TYR A 329 -1.52 -11.19 2.73
CA TYR A 329 -1.39 -12.01 3.95
C TYR A 329 -2.05 -13.38 3.81
N SER A 330 -3.19 -13.50 3.11
CA SER A 330 -3.82 -14.80 2.83
C SER A 330 -2.88 -15.75 2.08
N TRP A 331 -2.10 -15.23 1.12
CA TRP A 331 -1.07 -15.98 0.42
C TRP A 331 0.17 -16.25 1.27
N ALA A 332 0.62 -15.28 2.06
CA ALA A 332 1.76 -15.44 2.95
C ALA A 332 1.52 -16.51 4.03
N ASP A 333 0.32 -16.54 4.62
CA ASP A 333 -0.13 -17.58 5.56
C ASP A 333 -0.15 -18.96 4.89
N ARG A 334 -0.70 -19.06 3.66
CA ARG A 334 -0.75 -20.30 2.88
C ARG A 334 0.63 -20.89 2.59
N LEU A 335 1.63 -20.04 2.37
CA LEU A 335 2.99 -20.44 1.97
C LEU A 335 4.00 -20.49 3.14
N GLY A 336 3.68 -19.85 4.27
CA GLY A 336 4.63 -19.61 5.37
C GLY A 336 5.70 -18.57 4.99
N TYR A 337 5.32 -17.56 4.22
CA TYR A 337 6.18 -16.51 3.68
C TYR A 337 6.03 -15.20 4.49
N ALA A 338 6.95 -14.26 4.28
CA ALA A 338 6.85 -12.89 4.80
C ALA A 338 6.21 -11.98 3.76
N VAL A 339 5.42 -10.99 4.18
CA VAL A 339 4.87 -9.96 3.29
C VAL A 339 5.86 -8.80 3.17
N ILE A 340 6.23 -8.48 1.93
CA ILE A 340 7.17 -7.39 1.62
C ILE A 340 6.42 -6.09 1.37
N GLY A 341 6.82 -5.03 2.05
CA GLY A 341 6.27 -3.69 1.87
C GLY A 341 7.11 -2.85 0.92
N THR A 342 6.42 -2.12 0.05
CA THR A 342 6.99 -1.32 -1.03
C THR A 342 7.09 0.20 -0.81
N PRO A 343 6.66 0.84 0.30
CA PRO A 343 6.92 2.27 0.48
C PRO A 343 8.42 2.57 0.47
N ASN A 344 8.84 3.58 -0.32
CA ASN A 344 10.18 4.17 -0.22
C ASN A 344 10.26 5.18 0.96
N LEU A 345 11.41 5.83 1.18
CA LEU A 345 11.59 6.76 2.30
C LEU A 345 10.68 7.98 2.22
N LEU A 346 10.45 8.60 1.05
CA LEU A 346 9.52 9.73 0.93
C LEU A 346 8.12 9.31 1.36
N GLU A 347 7.68 8.14 0.88
CA GLU A 347 6.35 7.63 1.14
C GLU A 347 6.19 7.18 2.60
N PHE A 348 7.23 6.57 3.16
CA PHE A 348 7.24 6.14 4.54
C PHE A 348 7.31 7.35 5.50
N ASP A 349 8.34 8.19 5.43
CA ASP A 349 8.52 9.34 6.33
C ASP A 349 7.36 10.34 6.31
N GLN A 350 6.79 10.61 5.13
CA GLN A 350 5.67 11.56 5.00
C GLN A 350 4.31 10.91 5.29
N GLY A 351 4.25 9.59 5.47
CA GLY A 351 3.01 8.85 5.70
C GLY A 351 2.09 8.75 4.48
N PHE A 352 2.66 8.65 3.28
CA PHE A 352 1.94 8.41 2.03
C PHE A 352 1.61 6.92 1.83
N PHE A 353 0.84 6.36 2.75
CA PHE A 353 0.38 4.98 2.70
C PHE A 353 -0.89 4.78 3.53
N VAL A 354 -1.62 3.68 3.31
CA VAL A 354 -2.81 3.35 4.10
C VAL A 354 -2.43 2.48 5.30
N LYS A 355 -2.76 2.92 6.53
CA LYS A 355 -2.65 2.05 7.72
C LYS A 355 -3.59 0.84 7.57
N GLY A 356 -3.00 -0.36 7.65
CA GLY A 356 -3.64 -1.64 7.36
C GLY A 356 -3.82 -1.96 5.86
N GLY A 357 -3.38 -1.07 4.97
CA GLY A 357 -3.23 -1.32 3.54
C GLY A 357 -1.76 -1.53 3.18
N ASP A 358 -1.29 -0.96 2.08
CA ASP A 358 0.10 -0.91 1.59
C ASP A 358 1.15 -0.50 2.67
N GLY A 359 0.74 0.27 3.68
CA GLY A 359 1.56 0.57 4.86
C GLY A 359 1.93 -0.65 5.71
N LEU A 360 1.15 -1.72 5.69
CA LEU A 360 1.38 -2.94 6.47
C LEU A 360 2.29 -3.92 5.70
N ALA A 361 3.32 -4.44 6.39
CA ALA A 361 4.21 -5.48 5.88
C ALA A 361 5.04 -6.05 7.04
N ASP A 362 5.64 -7.22 6.84
CA ASP A 362 6.57 -7.81 7.81
C ASP A 362 8.00 -7.29 7.60
N VAL A 363 8.39 -7.03 6.35
CA VAL A 363 9.71 -6.49 5.98
C VAL A 363 9.55 -5.38 4.94
N LYS A 364 10.27 -4.26 5.10
CA LYS A 364 10.23 -3.12 4.16
C LYS A 364 11.65 -2.81 3.64
N PRO A 365 12.14 -3.50 2.60
CA PRO A 365 13.54 -3.39 2.15
C PRO A 365 13.94 -1.99 1.67
N ILE A 366 12.97 -1.18 1.22
CA ILE A 366 13.22 0.13 0.59
C ILE A 366 12.65 1.34 1.36
N ALA A 367 12.00 1.14 2.51
CA ALA A 367 11.40 2.23 3.32
C ALA A 367 12.41 3.19 3.97
N ARG A 368 13.70 3.00 3.67
CA ARG A 368 14.83 3.80 4.11
C ARG A 368 15.68 4.32 2.94
N LEU A 369 15.17 4.26 1.71
CA LEU A 369 15.82 4.74 0.50
C LEU A 369 15.01 5.85 -0.14
N TYR A 370 15.68 6.93 -0.54
CA TYR A 370 15.08 8.04 -1.29
C TYR A 370 14.57 7.55 -2.66
N LYS A 371 13.65 8.30 -3.29
CA LYS A 371 13.01 7.87 -4.54
C LYS A 371 14.03 7.78 -5.68
N SER A 372 14.96 8.73 -5.76
CA SER A 372 16.15 8.67 -6.63
C SER A 372 16.91 7.35 -6.50
N GLN A 373 17.22 6.95 -5.27
CA GLN A 373 17.98 5.74 -4.94
C GLN A 373 17.23 4.47 -5.34
N VAL A 374 15.89 4.46 -5.24
CA VAL A 374 15.05 3.38 -5.77
C VAL A 374 15.14 3.30 -7.30
N TYR A 375 15.17 4.43 -8.02
CA TYR A 375 15.40 4.42 -9.47
C TYR A 375 16.82 3.96 -9.87
N GLU A 376 17.84 4.27 -9.08
CA GLU A 376 19.20 3.79 -9.31
C GLU A 376 19.31 2.27 -9.07
N LEU A 377 18.74 1.77 -7.96
CA LEU A 377 18.62 0.34 -7.73
C LEU A 377 17.83 -0.37 -8.83
N ALA A 378 16.78 0.24 -9.39
CA ALA A 378 16.03 -0.35 -10.49
C ALA A 378 16.90 -0.62 -11.73
N ARG A 379 17.87 0.27 -12.01
CA ARG A 379 18.85 0.10 -13.09
C ARG A 379 19.89 -0.97 -12.75
N GLU A 380 20.48 -0.90 -11.55
CA GLU A 380 21.47 -1.88 -11.05
C GLU A 380 20.90 -3.31 -10.95
N LEU A 381 19.62 -3.43 -10.63
CA LEU A 381 18.90 -4.71 -10.57
C LEU A 381 18.56 -5.27 -11.96
N GLY A 382 18.70 -4.48 -13.03
CA GLY A 382 18.34 -4.87 -14.39
C GLY A 382 16.83 -4.98 -14.61
N LEU A 383 16.02 -4.15 -13.94
CA LEU A 383 14.56 -4.20 -14.12
C LEU A 383 14.15 -3.78 -15.54
N PRO A 384 13.03 -4.29 -16.07
CA PRO A 384 12.51 -3.88 -17.38
C PRO A 384 12.39 -2.35 -17.48
N GLU A 385 12.83 -1.77 -18.60
CA GLU A 385 12.90 -0.32 -18.80
C GLU A 385 11.56 0.39 -18.54
N GLN A 386 10.45 -0.23 -18.96
CA GLN A 386 9.08 0.28 -18.74
C GLN A 386 8.67 0.39 -17.26
N ILE A 387 9.39 -0.28 -16.35
CA ILE A 387 9.24 -0.21 -14.90
C ILE A 387 10.31 0.72 -14.32
N ALA A 388 11.58 0.54 -14.73
CA ALA A 388 12.73 1.30 -14.25
C ALA A 388 12.70 2.81 -14.61
N THR A 389 11.86 3.21 -15.58
CA THR A 389 11.67 4.62 -15.99
C THR A 389 10.25 5.14 -15.76
N ARG A 390 9.32 4.31 -15.24
CA ARG A 390 7.92 4.70 -15.05
C ARG A 390 7.82 5.88 -14.07
N HIS A 391 7.15 6.96 -14.48
CA HIS A 391 6.91 8.11 -13.60
C HIS A 391 6.11 7.71 -12.34
N PRO A 392 6.41 8.26 -11.15
CA PRO A 392 5.64 7.95 -9.95
C PRO A 392 4.16 8.35 -10.06
N THR A 393 3.27 7.42 -9.75
CA THR A 393 1.82 7.59 -9.75
C THR A 393 1.22 6.78 -8.60
N THR A 394 0.11 7.25 -8.06
CA THR A 394 -0.60 6.59 -6.95
C THR A 394 -1.49 5.44 -7.43
N GLU A 395 -1.79 5.34 -8.73
CA GLU A 395 -2.70 4.35 -9.36
C GLU A 395 -3.94 4.01 -8.49
N THR A 396 -4.64 5.07 -8.08
CA THR A 396 -5.65 5.01 -7.02
C THR A 396 -7.00 5.59 -7.47
N PHE A 397 -6.94 6.62 -8.32
CA PHE A 397 -8.09 7.25 -8.98
C PHE A 397 -8.02 7.00 -10.50
N SER A 398 -9.13 7.21 -11.19
CA SER A 398 -9.28 6.87 -12.62
C SER A 398 -8.72 7.91 -13.60
N LEU A 399 -8.43 9.15 -13.16
CA LEU A 399 -7.66 10.11 -13.96
C LEU A 399 -6.14 9.98 -13.69
N PRO A 400 -5.30 10.11 -14.75
CA PRO A 400 -3.85 10.19 -14.59
C PRO A 400 -3.40 11.31 -13.65
N GLN A 401 -2.46 10.99 -12.77
CA GLN A 401 -2.03 11.85 -11.68
C GLN A 401 -0.59 11.56 -11.25
N THR A 402 0.17 12.60 -10.93
CA THR A 402 1.47 12.48 -10.25
C THR A 402 1.33 12.46 -8.73
N GLN A 403 2.31 11.90 -8.02
CA GLN A 403 2.35 11.98 -6.55
C GLN A 403 2.54 13.43 -6.05
N GLU A 404 3.11 14.32 -6.88
CA GLU A 404 3.20 15.76 -6.63
C GLU A 404 1.81 16.42 -6.59
N GLU A 405 1.01 16.24 -7.66
CA GLU A 405 -0.35 16.77 -7.78
C GLU A 405 -1.26 16.30 -6.64
N PHE A 406 -1.05 15.09 -6.14
CA PHE A 406 -1.88 14.52 -5.08
C PHE A 406 -1.39 14.90 -3.68
N PHE A 407 -0.10 14.74 -3.38
CA PHE A 407 0.35 14.62 -1.98
C PHE A 407 1.63 15.40 -1.65
N PHE A 408 2.70 15.25 -2.43
CA PHE A 408 4.00 15.81 -2.09
C PHE A 408 4.14 17.31 -2.38
N GLY A 409 3.53 17.79 -3.48
CA GLY A 409 3.59 19.21 -3.86
C GLY A 409 4.88 19.66 -4.56
N TYR A 410 5.85 18.76 -4.71
CA TYR A 410 7.04 18.92 -5.53
C TYR A 410 7.39 17.58 -6.21
N PRO A 411 8.17 17.58 -7.30
CA PRO A 411 8.75 16.38 -7.90
C PRO A 411 9.64 15.59 -6.91
N TYR A 412 9.81 14.30 -7.15
CA TYR A 412 10.45 13.40 -6.18
C TYR A 412 11.94 13.72 -5.94
N ASP A 413 12.67 14.13 -6.99
CA ASP A 413 14.08 14.50 -6.95
C ASP A 413 14.33 15.71 -6.06
N ARG A 414 13.42 16.70 -6.10
CA ARG A 414 13.42 17.83 -5.15
C ARG A 414 12.99 17.40 -3.76
N MET A 415 11.94 16.58 -3.64
CA MET A 415 11.45 16.08 -2.35
C MET A 415 12.52 15.28 -1.60
N ASP A 416 13.32 14.46 -2.28
CA ASP A 416 14.42 13.70 -1.70
C ASP A 416 15.42 14.63 -1.01
N VAL A 417 15.88 15.68 -1.71
CA VAL A 417 16.83 16.67 -1.17
C VAL A 417 16.19 17.56 -0.08
N LEU A 418 14.90 17.89 -0.18
CA LEU A 418 14.18 18.68 0.84
C LEU A 418 13.97 17.88 2.14
N VAL A 419 13.58 16.60 2.04
CA VAL A 419 13.40 15.69 3.19
C VAL A 419 14.74 15.42 3.89
N TRP A 420 15.81 15.23 3.10
CA TRP A 420 17.18 15.14 3.60
C TRP A 420 17.62 16.42 4.31
N GLY A 421 17.54 17.57 3.64
CA GLY A 421 18.02 18.84 4.15
C GLY A 421 17.33 19.24 5.46
N GLN A 422 16.02 18.97 5.59
CA GLN A 422 15.32 19.15 6.86
C GLN A 422 15.73 18.14 7.93
N GLY A 423 16.00 16.88 7.56
CA GLY A 423 16.45 15.84 8.49
C GLY A 423 17.81 16.16 9.12
N GLU A 424 18.74 16.67 8.30
CA GLU A 424 20.09 17.09 8.71
C GLU A 424 20.15 18.52 9.26
N GLY A 425 19.04 19.27 9.24
CA GLY A 425 18.97 20.65 9.73
C GLY A 425 19.66 21.69 8.84
N VAL A 426 19.89 21.38 7.56
CA VAL A 426 20.53 22.27 6.57
C VAL A 426 19.69 23.56 6.39
N PRO A 427 20.27 24.75 6.59
CA PRO A 427 19.55 26.01 6.43
C PRO A 427 18.99 26.19 5.00
N PRO A 428 17.77 26.76 4.83
CA PRO A 428 17.17 27.00 3.52
C PRO A 428 18.05 27.78 2.54
N ALA A 429 18.86 28.73 3.03
CA ALA A 429 19.81 29.49 2.22
C ALA A 429 20.98 28.63 1.67
N GLU A 430 21.40 27.60 2.41
CA GLU A 430 22.45 26.66 1.99
C GLU A 430 21.89 25.59 1.04
N LEU A 431 20.65 25.16 1.26
CA LEU A 431 19.98 24.18 0.40
C LEU A 431 19.49 24.78 -0.93
N SER A 432 19.20 26.10 -0.98
CA SER A 432 18.73 26.83 -2.17
C SER A 432 19.47 26.48 -3.48
N PRO A 433 20.81 26.61 -3.59
CA PRO A 433 21.53 26.27 -4.81
C PRO A 433 21.51 24.77 -5.15
N ARG A 434 21.28 23.88 -4.18
CA ARG A 434 21.25 22.42 -4.40
C ARG A 434 19.94 21.94 -5.03
N VAL A 435 18.82 22.60 -4.70
CA VAL A 435 17.45 22.23 -5.13
C VAL A 435 16.96 23.11 -6.29
N GLY A 436 17.55 24.29 -6.48
CA GLY A 436 17.08 25.27 -7.48
C GLY A 436 15.78 25.95 -7.06
N MET A 437 15.63 26.23 -5.76
CA MET A 437 14.48 26.91 -5.16
C MET A 437 14.96 28.08 -4.30
N ALA A 438 14.15 29.13 -4.17
CA ALA A 438 14.47 30.23 -3.27
C ALA A 438 14.38 29.79 -1.79
N ALA A 439 15.19 30.38 -0.91
CA ALA A 439 15.21 30.02 0.52
C ALA A 439 13.82 30.07 1.18
N ALA A 440 12.99 31.07 0.85
CA ALA A 440 11.62 31.19 1.34
C ALA A 440 10.68 30.08 0.85
N GLU A 441 10.90 29.52 -0.35
CA GLU A 441 10.14 28.37 -0.85
C GLU A 441 10.55 27.08 -0.14
N ILE A 442 11.83 26.98 0.26
CA ILE A 442 12.35 25.86 1.05
C ILE A 442 11.84 25.92 2.49
N GLU A 443 11.74 27.10 3.10
CA GLU A 443 11.07 27.29 4.40
C GLU A 443 9.61 26.82 4.36
N VAL A 444 8.88 27.16 3.29
CA VAL A 444 7.52 26.68 3.01
C VAL A 444 7.48 25.15 2.90
N ALA A 445 8.41 24.55 2.14
CA ALA A 445 8.50 23.11 1.96
C ALA A 445 8.81 22.38 3.28
N TYR A 446 9.77 22.87 4.06
CA TYR A 446 10.13 22.32 5.37
C TYR A 446 8.93 22.33 6.33
N ALA A 447 8.19 23.45 6.38
CA ALA A 447 6.99 23.57 7.20
C ALA A 447 5.89 22.57 6.78
N GLU A 448 5.76 22.26 5.48
CA GLU A 448 4.82 21.24 4.99
C GLU A 448 5.27 19.81 5.28
N ILE A 449 6.56 19.51 5.15
CA ILE A 449 7.16 18.22 5.48
C ILE A 449 6.96 17.92 6.98
N GLU A 450 7.20 18.87 7.88
CA GLU A 450 6.98 18.66 9.32
C GLU A 450 5.49 18.51 9.64
N ARG A 451 4.61 19.33 9.05
CA ARG A 451 3.16 19.18 9.26
C ARG A 451 2.65 17.83 8.76
N ARG A 452 3.18 17.29 7.65
CA ARG A 452 2.87 15.94 7.18
C ARG A 452 3.31 14.91 8.21
N ARG A 453 4.59 14.89 8.62
CA ARG A 453 5.12 14.00 9.68
C ARG A 453 4.27 14.02 10.95
N VAL A 454 3.87 15.19 11.44
CA VAL A 454 3.00 15.35 12.61
C VAL A 454 1.61 14.75 12.37
N ALA A 455 0.99 15.08 11.23
CA ALA A 455 -0.37 14.61 10.89
C ALA A 455 -0.44 13.11 10.60
N THR A 456 0.64 12.50 10.09
CA THR A 456 0.69 11.09 9.70
C THR A 456 1.40 10.18 10.70
N ARG A 457 2.02 10.71 11.77
CA ARG A 457 2.68 9.95 12.86
C ARG A 457 1.88 8.74 13.36
N TYR A 458 0.56 8.87 13.47
CA TYR A 458 -0.32 7.78 13.92
C TYR A 458 -0.38 6.58 12.96
N LEU A 459 0.00 6.75 11.68
CA LEU A 459 0.10 5.66 10.70
C LEU A 459 1.22 4.68 11.09
N HIS A 460 2.33 5.19 11.63
CA HIS A 460 3.49 4.43 12.10
C HIS A 460 3.30 3.85 13.50
N ALA A 461 2.47 4.48 14.33
CA ALA A 461 2.31 4.08 15.72
C ALA A 461 1.80 2.63 15.86
N ALA A 462 2.43 1.88 16.76
CA ALA A 462 1.92 0.61 17.26
C ALA A 462 0.52 0.79 17.89
N ALA A 463 -0.18 -0.32 18.16
CA ALA A 463 -1.41 -0.26 18.94
C ALA A 463 -1.10 0.23 20.36
N MET A 464 -1.84 1.23 20.84
CA MET A 464 -1.73 1.68 22.23
C MET A 464 -2.42 0.65 23.13
N VAL A 465 -1.65 0.06 24.04
CA VAL A 465 -2.14 -0.84 25.08
C VAL A 465 -2.11 -0.06 26.40
N PRO A 466 -3.25 0.42 26.93
CA PRO A 466 -3.27 1.03 28.24
C PRO A 466 -3.02 -0.03 29.32
N GLU A 467 -2.39 0.38 30.43
CA GLU A 467 -2.38 -0.42 31.65
C GLU A 467 -3.83 -0.66 32.13
N PRO A 468 -4.11 -1.84 32.73
CA PRO A 468 -5.47 -2.29 33.08
C PRO A 468 -6.12 -1.52 34.25
#